data_AF-A0A3N5T238-F1
#
_entry.id   AF-A0A3N5T238-F1
#
_cell.length_a   1.000
_cell.length_b   1.000
_cell.length_c   1.000
_cell.angle_alpha   90.00
_cell.angle_beta   90.00
_cell.angle_gamma   90.00
#
_symmetry.space_group_name_H-M   'P 1'
#
loop_
_entity.id
_entity.type
_entity.pdbx_description
1 polymer ?
#
loop_
_entity_poly.entity_id
_entity_poly.type
_entity_poly.pdbx_seq_one_letter_code
_entity_poly.pdbx_strand_id
1 'polypeptide(L)'
;MLPAPAEYIKSRLYGFQACIVCGTVLLCLFIHGVSCLYAGEPIQETLSISERTARKELHTVIEVLEDPEASLGIDDVISPNHSVNFKPVTGNPPNLGYSSSVYWVRFRVRNDSPNRIVWYLQLAQTWISRIDLYYPEYGGFRTLSSGKDIPLHEWPFRYRNIVFPISQAAGTVRYHLRINPGIISLSLLLFAWGPAAFDR
;
A
#
# COMPACT_ATOMS: atom_id res chain seq x y z
N MET A 1 17.72 70.24 -46.96
CA MET A 1 17.72 69.97 -45.51
C MET A 1 17.92 68.46 -45.35
N LEU A 2 19.04 68.04 -44.75
CA LEU A 2 19.53 66.66 -44.67
C LEU A 2 18.60 65.74 -43.86
N PRO A 3 18.48 64.43 -44.17
CA PRO A 3 17.90 63.47 -43.25
C PRO A 3 18.85 63.14 -42.10
N ALA A 4 18.28 62.96 -40.91
CA ALA A 4 18.95 62.58 -39.66
C ALA A 4 19.54 61.15 -39.70
N PRO A 5 20.56 60.83 -38.86
CA PRO A 5 21.43 59.67 -39.04
C PRO A 5 20.81 58.34 -38.58
N ALA A 6 21.24 57.27 -39.24
CA ALA A 6 20.82 55.88 -39.11
C ALA A 6 21.14 55.18 -37.76
N GLU A 7 21.39 55.93 -36.70
CA GLU A 7 21.82 55.40 -35.39
C GLU A 7 20.65 55.06 -34.45
N TYR A 8 19.45 55.56 -34.74
CA TYR A 8 18.28 55.38 -33.87
C TYR A 8 17.55 54.03 -34.04
N ILE A 9 17.84 53.29 -35.12
CA ILE A 9 17.11 52.04 -35.43
C ILE A 9 17.78 50.80 -34.83
N LYS A 10 19.08 50.87 -34.50
CA LYS A 10 19.82 49.70 -33.98
C LYS A 10 19.48 49.33 -32.54
N SER A 11 19.09 50.27 -31.69
CA SER A 11 18.82 50.00 -30.25
C SER A 11 17.49 49.28 -29.98
N ARG A 12 16.51 49.33 -30.89
CA ARG A 12 15.22 48.65 -30.74
C ARG A 12 15.22 47.17 -31.16
N LEU A 13 16.16 46.75 -32.01
CA LEU A 13 16.26 45.36 -32.47
C LEU A 13 16.96 44.45 -31.44
N TYR A 14 17.95 44.96 -30.69
CA TYR A 14 18.62 44.18 -29.63
C TYR A 14 17.72 43.85 -28.43
N GLY A 15 16.76 44.73 -28.09
CA GLY A 15 15.80 44.49 -27.00
C GLY A 15 14.76 43.41 -27.32
N PHE A 16 14.42 43.23 -28.60
CA PHE A 16 13.44 42.22 -29.03
C PHE A 16 14.04 40.82 -29.13
N GLN A 17 15.32 40.71 -29.53
CA GLN A 17 16.04 39.43 -29.60
C GLN A 17 16.35 38.83 -28.23
N ALA A 18 16.60 39.66 -27.20
CA ALA A 18 16.84 39.19 -25.84
C ALA A 18 15.57 38.64 -25.14
N CYS A 19 14.39 39.16 -25.50
CA CYS A 19 13.10 38.72 -24.92
C CYS A 19 12.67 37.33 -25.41
N ILE A 20 13.01 36.98 -26.67
CA ILE A 20 12.62 35.70 -27.28
C ILE A 20 13.51 34.54 -26.77
N VAL A 21 14.79 34.79 -26.50
CA VAL A 21 15.73 33.77 -25.99
C VAL A 21 15.49 33.46 -24.50
N CYS A 22 15.02 34.43 -23.72
CA CYS A 22 14.66 34.21 -22.31
C CYS A 22 13.36 33.41 -22.17
N GLY A 23 12.38 33.61 -23.07
CA GLY A 23 11.11 32.89 -23.07
C GLY A 23 11.19 31.42 -23.50
N THR A 24 12.13 31.05 -24.38
CA THR A 24 12.28 29.65 -24.85
C THR A 24 13.08 28.77 -23.91
N VAL A 25 14.04 29.32 -23.15
CA VAL A 25 14.75 28.58 -22.09
C VAL A 25 13.84 28.27 -20.90
N LEU A 26 12.90 29.18 -20.58
CA LEU A 26 11.87 28.94 -19.56
C LEU A 26 10.83 27.90 -20.02
N LEU A 27 10.46 27.86 -21.30
CA LEU A 27 9.53 26.85 -21.82
C LEU A 27 10.14 25.44 -21.86
N CYS A 28 11.44 25.31 -22.14
CA CYS A 28 12.13 24.01 -22.08
C CYS A 28 12.32 23.50 -20.65
N LEU A 29 12.43 24.38 -19.64
CA LEU A 29 12.49 23.96 -18.23
C LEU A 29 11.13 23.53 -17.66
N PHE A 30 10.01 23.96 -18.26
CA PHE A 30 8.68 23.50 -17.86
C PHE A 30 8.29 22.13 -18.44
N ILE A 31 8.93 21.68 -19.53
CA ILE A 31 8.62 20.38 -20.16
C ILE A 31 9.49 19.25 -19.57
N HIS A 32 10.63 19.56 -18.94
CA HIS A 32 11.49 18.55 -18.29
C HIS A 32 11.16 18.30 -16.80
N GLY A 33 10.26 19.09 -16.20
CA GLY A 33 9.94 19.02 -14.77
C GLY A 33 8.80 18.07 -14.38
N VAL A 34 8.08 17.51 -15.35
CA VAL A 34 6.96 16.56 -15.09
C VAL A 34 7.28 15.18 -15.67
N SER A 35 8.52 14.75 -15.51
CA SER A 35 8.75 13.31 -15.39
C SER A 35 8.36 12.94 -13.97
N CYS A 36 7.05 12.76 -13.73
CA CYS A 36 6.62 11.92 -12.63
C CYS A 36 7.37 10.61 -12.82
N LEU A 37 8.42 10.42 -12.02
CA LEU A 37 8.92 9.09 -11.71
C LEU A 37 7.76 8.38 -11.04
N TYR A 38 6.85 7.84 -11.85
CA TYR A 38 6.12 6.66 -11.49
C TYR A 38 7.21 5.61 -11.35
N ALA A 39 7.83 5.58 -10.16
CA ALA A 39 8.49 4.39 -9.67
C ALA A 39 7.36 3.36 -9.63
N GLY A 40 7.16 2.68 -10.77
CA GLY A 40 6.24 1.57 -10.86
C GLY A 40 6.70 0.62 -9.79
N GLU A 41 5.86 0.41 -8.77
CA GLU A 41 6.18 -0.57 -7.75
C GLU A 41 6.50 -1.89 -8.45
N PRO A 42 7.52 -2.63 -8.00
CA PRO A 42 7.88 -3.90 -8.59
C PRO A 42 6.62 -4.76 -8.80
N ILE A 43 6.54 -5.42 -9.96
CA ILE A 43 5.41 -6.28 -10.34
C ILE A 43 5.40 -7.44 -9.35
N GLN A 44 4.68 -7.25 -8.26
CA GLN A 44 4.69 -8.15 -7.13
C GLN A 44 3.70 -9.29 -7.33
N GLU A 45 4.08 -10.46 -6.83
CA GLU A 45 3.23 -11.63 -6.86
C GLU A 45 1.89 -11.33 -6.20
N THR A 46 0.81 -11.65 -6.91
CA THR A 46 -0.56 -11.34 -6.51
C THR A 46 -1.30 -12.65 -6.27
N LEU A 47 -1.85 -12.81 -5.07
CA LEU A 47 -2.61 -14.00 -4.70
C LEU A 47 -3.94 -14.04 -5.46
N SER A 48 -4.15 -15.01 -6.33
CA SER A 48 -5.49 -15.25 -6.89
C SER A 48 -6.39 -15.89 -5.82
N ILE A 49 -7.63 -15.43 -5.69
CA ILE A 49 -8.61 -15.96 -4.73
C ILE A 49 -9.96 -16.23 -5.41
N SER A 50 -10.69 -17.20 -4.87
CA SER A 50 -12.08 -17.51 -5.22
C SER A 50 -12.79 -18.14 -4.02
N GLU A 51 -14.13 -18.19 -4.04
CA GLU A 51 -14.91 -18.81 -2.96
C GLU A 51 -14.64 -20.31 -2.78
N ARG A 52 -14.08 -20.97 -3.79
CA ARG A 52 -13.68 -22.39 -3.76
C ARG A 52 -12.24 -22.59 -3.31
N THR A 53 -11.53 -21.53 -2.96
CA THR A 53 -10.16 -21.65 -2.47
C THR A 53 -10.15 -22.51 -1.21
N ALA A 54 -9.35 -23.57 -1.20
CA ALA A 54 -9.20 -24.41 -0.02
C ALA A 54 -8.45 -23.63 1.07
N ARG A 55 -7.12 -23.59 0.98
CA ARG A 55 -6.24 -22.76 1.80
C ARG A 55 -5.10 -22.27 0.91
N LYS A 56 -4.75 -21.00 1.03
CA LYS A 56 -3.51 -20.46 0.46
C LYS A 56 -2.70 -19.76 1.53
N GLU A 57 -1.40 -19.95 1.49
CA GLU A 57 -0.48 -19.31 2.42
C GLU A 57 -0.06 -17.96 1.83
N LEU A 58 -0.03 -16.90 2.64
CA LEU A 58 0.27 -15.56 2.16
C LEU A 58 1.76 -15.21 2.23
N HIS A 59 2.57 -16.01 2.94
CA HIS A 59 3.95 -15.65 3.25
C HIS A 59 4.83 -15.42 2.01
N THR A 60 4.47 -16.00 0.86
CA THR A 60 5.19 -15.80 -0.42
C THR A 60 4.85 -14.48 -1.11
N VAL A 61 3.76 -13.82 -0.72
CA VAL A 61 3.23 -12.60 -1.37
C VAL A 61 3.13 -11.40 -0.43
N ILE A 62 3.65 -11.53 0.80
CA ILE A 62 3.62 -10.45 1.78
C ILE A 62 4.93 -9.66 1.78
N GLU A 63 4.80 -8.40 2.17
CA GLU A 63 5.92 -7.55 2.54
C GLU A 63 5.71 -7.02 3.94
N VAL A 64 6.81 -6.79 4.66
CA VAL A 64 6.79 -6.36 6.06
C VAL A 64 7.59 -5.07 6.23
N LEU A 65 7.05 -4.18 7.04
CA LEU A 65 7.70 -2.97 7.54
C LEU A 65 7.58 -2.99 9.07
N GLU A 66 8.71 -2.88 9.76
CA GLU A 66 8.73 -2.71 11.21
C GLU A 66 8.59 -1.23 11.58
N ASP A 67 7.77 -0.94 12.60
CA ASP A 67 7.53 0.37 13.19
C ASP A 67 7.80 0.28 14.70
N PRO A 68 9.07 0.45 15.13
CA PRO A 68 9.48 0.30 16.53
C PRO A 68 8.79 1.28 17.48
N GLU A 69 8.50 2.48 17.00
CA GLU A 69 7.88 3.57 17.78
C GLU A 69 6.35 3.52 17.75
N ALA A 70 5.76 2.57 17.01
CA ALA A 70 4.30 2.42 16.81
C ALA A 70 3.62 3.71 16.29
N SER A 71 4.36 4.54 15.58
CA SER A 71 4.00 5.92 15.23
C SER A 71 3.30 6.05 13.87
N LEU A 72 3.44 5.06 12.99
CA LEU A 72 2.93 5.12 11.64
C LEU A 72 1.43 4.80 11.59
N GLY A 73 0.69 5.61 10.84
CA GLY A 73 -0.69 5.37 10.40
C GLY A 73 -0.79 4.85 8.98
N ILE A 74 -2.02 4.58 8.51
CA ILE A 74 -2.26 4.08 7.15
C ILE A 74 -1.78 5.07 6.08
N ASP A 75 -1.99 6.37 6.29
CA ASP A 75 -1.58 7.41 5.34
C ASP A 75 -0.06 7.51 5.20
N ASP A 76 0.68 7.24 6.29
CA ASP A 76 2.14 7.23 6.27
C ASP A 76 2.67 6.04 5.45
N VAL A 77 2.17 4.83 5.70
CA VAL A 77 2.71 3.61 5.08
C VAL A 77 2.38 3.45 3.60
N ILE A 78 1.33 4.13 3.12
CA ILE A 78 1.02 4.21 1.69
C ILE A 78 1.78 5.35 0.99
N SER A 79 2.37 6.28 1.74
CA SER A 79 3.19 7.34 1.16
C SER A 79 4.45 6.76 0.49
N PRO A 80 4.96 7.38 -0.58
CA PRO A 80 6.18 6.89 -1.25
C PRO A 80 7.38 6.73 -0.32
N ASN A 81 7.50 7.59 0.70
CA ASN A 81 8.61 7.62 1.64
C ASN A 81 8.68 6.35 2.52
N HIS A 82 7.54 5.79 2.91
CA HIS A 82 7.48 4.56 3.70
C HIS A 82 7.21 3.33 2.84
N SER A 83 6.51 3.47 1.71
CA SER A 83 6.19 2.35 0.82
C SER A 83 7.45 1.60 0.34
N VAL A 84 8.55 2.32 0.12
CA VAL A 84 9.85 1.74 -0.29
C VAL A 84 10.54 0.92 0.81
N ASN A 85 10.12 1.09 2.08
CA ASN A 85 10.74 0.42 3.22
C ASN A 85 10.14 -0.96 3.50
N PHE A 86 8.99 -1.29 2.91
CA PHE A 86 8.46 -2.66 2.95
C PHE A 86 9.43 -3.64 2.29
N LYS A 87 9.73 -4.73 2.97
CA LYS A 87 10.62 -5.79 2.49
C LYS A 87 9.83 -7.06 2.18
N PRO A 88 9.98 -7.66 0.99
CA PRO A 88 9.34 -8.91 0.68
C PRO A 88 9.87 -10.03 1.57
N VAL A 89 8.97 -10.92 1.95
CA VAL A 89 9.33 -12.15 2.66
C VAL A 89 9.64 -13.23 1.64
N THR A 90 10.73 -13.97 1.85
CA THR A 90 11.13 -15.08 0.99
C THR A 90 11.24 -16.38 1.79
N GLY A 91 10.85 -17.50 1.17
CA GLY A 91 10.94 -18.81 1.81
C GLY A 91 9.78 -19.07 2.78
N ASN A 92 10.09 -19.41 4.04
CA ASN A 92 9.11 -19.83 5.04
C ASN A 92 8.30 -18.65 5.62
N PRO A 93 7.14 -18.91 6.25
CA PRO A 93 6.46 -17.92 7.07
C PRO A 93 7.42 -17.27 8.07
N PRO A 94 7.48 -15.93 8.12
CA PRO A 94 8.44 -15.25 8.95
C PRO A 94 8.00 -15.33 10.41
N ASN A 95 8.93 -15.72 11.27
CA ASN A 95 8.79 -15.60 12.71
C ASN A 95 9.61 -14.39 13.16
N LEU A 96 8.92 -13.33 13.56
CA LEU A 96 9.53 -12.07 13.98
C LEU A 96 9.94 -12.10 15.46
N GLY A 97 9.65 -13.19 16.17
CA GLY A 97 10.03 -13.37 17.56
C GLY A 97 9.27 -12.43 18.50
N TYR A 98 9.84 -12.23 19.69
CA TYR A 98 9.34 -11.27 20.67
C TYR A 98 9.89 -9.88 20.35
N SER A 99 8.99 -8.91 20.23
CA SER A 99 9.33 -7.51 20.04
C SER A 99 8.22 -6.62 20.60
N SER A 100 8.56 -5.39 20.99
CA SER A 100 7.59 -4.35 21.32
C SER A 100 7.14 -3.55 20.09
N SER A 101 7.74 -3.79 18.92
CA SER A 101 7.43 -3.09 17.67
C SER A 101 6.03 -3.40 17.16
N VAL A 102 5.44 -2.43 16.46
CA VAL A 102 4.31 -2.66 15.56
C VAL A 102 4.85 -3.12 14.21
N TYR A 103 4.15 -4.05 13.57
CA TYR A 103 4.50 -4.53 12.23
C TYR A 103 3.40 -4.22 11.24
N TRP A 104 3.79 -3.56 10.16
CA TRP A 104 2.95 -3.37 8.99
C TRP A 104 3.20 -4.51 8.01
N VAL A 105 2.14 -5.17 7.57
CA VAL A 105 2.21 -6.23 6.56
C VAL A 105 1.33 -5.83 5.40
N ARG A 106 1.80 -5.93 4.16
CA ARG A 106 0.97 -5.65 2.98
C ARG A 106 1.05 -6.77 1.95
N PHE A 107 -0.02 -6.93 1.20
CA PHE A 107 -0.13 -7.96 0.17
C PHE A 107 -1.23 -7.60 -0.84
N ARG A 108 -1.18 -8.21 -2.04
CA ARG A 108 -2.17 -8.01 -3.10
C ARG A 108 -2.97 -9.29 -3.34
N VAL A 109 -4.28 -9.15 -3.45
CA VAL A 109 -5.20 -10.25 -3.75
C VAL A 109 -6.02 -9.91 -4.99
N ARG A 110 -6.09 -10.84 -5.93
CA ARG A 110 -6.84 -10.73 -7.17
C ARG A 110 -8.03 -11.69 -7.14
N ASN A 111 -9.22 -11.12 -7.32
CA ASN A 111 -10.44 -11.87 -7.62
C ASN A 111 -10.64 -11.90 -9.13
N ASP A 112 -10.53 -13.10 -9.71
CA ASP A 112 -10.71 -13.32 -11.16
C ASP A 112 -12.18 -13.51 -11.56
N SER A 113 -13.06 -13.68 -10.58
CA SER A 113 -14.50 -13.74 -10.83
C SER A 113 -14.99 -12.36 -11.27
N PRO A 114 -15.94 -12.28 -12.23
CA PRO A 114 -16.64 -11.04 -12.51
C PRO A 114 -17.52 -10.59 -11.33
N ASN A 115 -17.83 -11.51 -10.41
CA ASN A 115 -18.69 -11.26 -9.26
C ASN A 115 -17.88 -10.88 -8.02
N ARG A 116 -18.53 -10.14 -7.12
CA ARG A 116 -18.07 -9.97 -5.74
C ARG A 116 -18.06 -11.32 -5.04
N ILE A 117 -16.99 -11.61 -4.31
CA ILE A 117 -16.80 -12.84 -3.54
C ILE A 117 -16.58 -12.53 -2.07
N VAL A 118 -16.81 -13.55 -1.22
CA VAL A 118 -16.36 -13.53 0.18
C VAL A 118 -15.20 -14.49 0.36
N TRP A 119 -14.17 -14.07 1.07
CA TRP A 119 -13.06 -14.90 1.49
C TRP A 119 -12.59 -14.49 2.90
N TYR A 120 -11.82 -15.35 3.55
CA TYR A 120 -11.36 -15.14 4.92
C TYR A 120 -9.85 -14.99 4.95
N LEU A 121 -9.38 -13.90 5.54
CA LEU A 121 -7.99 -13.72 5.94
C LEU A 121 -7.84 -14.16 7.39
N GLN A 122 -7.00 -15.16 7.62
CA GLN A 122 -6.72 -15.67 8.96
C GLN A 122 -5.27 -15.39 9.33
N LEU A 123 -5.06 -14.88 10.54
CA LEU A 123 -3.79 -15.01 11.24
C LEU A 123 -3.94 -16.16 12.23
N ALA A 124 -3.16 -17.23 12.08
CA ALA A 124 -3.23 -18.41 12.94
C ALA A 124 -2.58 -18.18 14.32
N GLN A 125 -2.97 -17.10 15.00
CA GLN A 125 -2.58 -16.74 16.35
C GLN A 125 -3.78 -16.09 17.08
N THR A 126 -3.85 -16.27 18.39
CA THR A 126 -5.06 -15.99 19.20
C THR A 126 -4.87 -14.86 20.22
N TRP A 127 -3.63 -14.46 20.52
CA TRP A 127 -3.29 -13.55 21.64
C TRP A 127 -2.57 -12.27 21.23
N ILE A 128 -2.67 -11.90 19.96
CA ILE A 128 -2.18 -10.61 19.47
C ILE A 128 -2.93 -9.49 20.20
N SER A 129 -2.18 -8.49 20.70
CA SER A 129 -2.74 -7.30 21.36
C SER A 129 -3.81 -6.64 20.51
N ARG A 130 -3.44 -6.25 19.30
CA ARG A 130 -4.33 -5.61 18.33
C ARG A 130 -3.84 -5.86 16.91
N ILE A 131 -4.78 -6.09 16.00
CA ILE A 131 -4.53 -6.14 14.57
C ILE A 131 -5.66 -5.43 13.83
N ASP A 132 -5.26 -4.52 12.96
CA ASP A 132 -6.15 -3.73 12.11
C ASP A 132 -5.89 -4.08 10.64
N LEU A 133 -6.93 -4.45 9.90
CA LEU A 133 -6.91 -4.67 8.46
C LEU A 133 -7.46 -3.45 7.74
N TYR A 134 -6.66 -2.86 6.88
CA TYR A 134 -7.00 -1.72 6.02
C TYR A 134 -7.11 -2.15 4.57
N TYR A 135 -8.17 -1.68 3.90
CA TYR A 135 -8.33 -1.84 2.44
C TYR A 135 -9.10 -0.67 1.82
N PRO A 136 -8.86 -0.35 0.54
CA PRO A 136 -9.54 0.76 -0.13
C PRO A 136 -11.06 0.59 -0.17
N GLU A 137 -11.79 1.62 0.24
CA GLU A 137 -13.26 1.70 0.14
C GLU A 137 -13.69 3.16 0.01
N TYR A 138 -14.58 3.47 -0.94
CA TYR A 138 -15.19 4.81 -1.16
C TYR A 138 -14.20 6.00 -1.18
N GLY A 139 -13.02 5.84 -1.78
CA GLY A 139 -12.01 6.90 -1.88
C GLY A 139 -11.16 7.10 -0.62
N GLY A 140 -11.34 6.26 0.41
CA GLY A 140 -10.48 6.17 1.59
C GLY A 140 -10.16 4.72 1.91
N PHE A 141 -9.97 4.42 3.20
CA PHE A 141 -9.75 3.08 3.71
C PHE A 141 -10.85 2.67 4.67
N ARG A 142 -11.31 1.43 4.52
CA ARG A 142 -12.06 0.73 5.56
C ARG A 142 -11.11 -0.01 6.48
N THR A 143 -11.44 -0.03 7.76
CA THR A 143 -10.69 -0.76 8.79
C THR A 143 -11.58 -1.84 9.43
N LEU A 144 -11.01 -3.03 9.60
CA LEU A 144 -11.55 -4.09 10.44
C LEU A 144 -10.55 -4.41 11.54
N SER A 145 -10.98 -4.55 12.77
CA SER A 145 -10.08 -4.68 13.92
C SER A 145 -10.39 -5.92 14.76
N SER A 146 -9.35 -6.63 15.19
CA SER A 146 -9.41 -7.78 16.08
C SER A 146 -8.24 -7.77 17.06
N GLY A 147 -8.25 -8.64 18.08
CA GLY A 147 -7.18 -8.78 19.06
C GLY A 147 -7.68 -8.78 20.49
N LYS A 148 -6.83 -9.18 21.44
CA LYS A 148 -7.22 -9.33 22.85
C LYS A 148 -7.61 -8.00 23.51
N ASP A 149 -7.12 -6.87 22.97
CA ASP A 149 -7.44 -5.53 23.49
C ASP A 149 -8.79 -5.01 22.94
N ILE A 150 -9.43 -5.77 22.05
CA ILE A 150 -10.73 -5.43 21.44
C ILE A 150 -11.78 -6.40 21.99
N PRO A 151 -12.93 -5.91 22.50
CA PRO A 151 -14.01 -6.78 22.95
C PRO A 151 -14.42 -7.78 21.87
N LEU A 152 -14.54 -9.07 22.22
CA LEU A 152 -14.85 -10.15 21.27
C LEU A 152 -16.13 -9.88 20.45
N HIS A 153 -17.07 -9.10 20.98
CA HIS A 153 -18.29 -8.77 20.27
C HIS A 153 -18.13 -7.76 19.13
N GLU A 154 -17.04 -7.01 19.13
CA GLU A 154 -16.63 -6.09 18.07
C GLU A 154 -15.80 -6.79 16.99
N TRP A 155 -15.32 -8.02 17.24
CA TRP A 155 -14.55 -8.77 16.25
C TRP A 155 -15.40 -9.05 15.00
N PRO A 156 -14.88 -8.78 13.79
CA PRO A 156 -15.57 -9.05 12.53
C PRO A 156 -16.01 -10.51 12.35
N PHE A 157 -15.25 -11.44 12.93
CA PHE A 157 -15.58 -12.87 12.90
C PHE A 157 -15.09 -13.53 14.20
N ARG A 158 -16.04 -14.03 15.00
CA ARG A 158 -15.74 -14.65 16.30
C ARG A 158 -15.23 -16.07 16.10
N TYR A 159 -13.92 -16.24 16.18
CA TYR A 159 -13.25 -17.52 16.02
C TYR A 159 -12.08 -17.65 16.99
N ARG A 160 -11.56 -18.87 17.17
CA ARG A 160 -10.41 -19.11 18.07
C ARG A 160 -9.18 -18.31 17.65
N ASN A 161 -8.95 -18.22 16.34
CA ASN A 161 -7.90 -17.43 15.71
C ASN A 161 -8.46 -16.10 15.21
N ILE A 162 -7.59 -15.14 14.93
CA ILE A 162 -8.01 -13.88 14.31
C ILE A 162 -8.37 -14.12 12.85
N VAL A 163 -9.57 -13.70 12.48
CA VAL A 163 -10.14 -13.87 11.14
C VAL A 163 -10.83 -12.59 10.69
N PHE A 164 -10.56 -12.17 9.46
CA PHE A 164 -11.26 -11.07 8.81
C PHE A 164 -12.07 -11.62 7.62
N PRO A 165 -13.41 -11.49 7.64
CA PRO A 165 -14.24 -11.78 6.48
C PRO A 165 -14.16 -10.60 5.51
N ILE A 166 -13.75 -10.87 4.27
CA ILE A 166 -13.49 -9.84 3.28
C ILE A 166 -14.44 -10.04 2.11
N SER A 167 -15.22 -9.00 1.81
CA SER A 167 -16.04 -8.92 0.60
C SER A 167 -15.30 -8.15 -0.48
N GLN A 168 -14.82 -8.83 -1.51
CA GLN A 168 -13.98 -8.25 -2.56
C GLN A 168 -14.71 -8.28 -3.92
N ALA A 169 -14.77 -7.13 -4.59
CA ALA A 169 -15.23 -7.03 -5.98
C ALA A 169 -14.22 -7.68 -6.96
N ALA A 170 -14.55 -7.75 -8.24
CA ALA A 170 -13.60 -8.21 -9.26
C ALA A 170 -12.33 -7.34 -9.26
N GLY A 171 -11.19 -7.94 -9.61
CA GLY A 171 -9.91 -7.27 -9.76
C GLY A 171 -8.97 -7.40 -8.57
N THR A 172 -7.92 -6.56 -8.56
CA THR A 172 -6.82 -6.62 -7.60
C THR A 172 -6.96 -5.55 -6.53
N VAL A 173 -6.88 -5.97 -5.26
CA VAL A 173 -6.92 -5.09 -4.10
C VAL A 173 -5.65 -5.29 -3.29
N ARG A 174 -5.09 -4.18 -2.79
CA ARG A 174 -3.98 -4.19 -1.82
C ARG A 174 -4.53 -4.03 -0.41
N TYR A 175 -4.12 -4.92 0.46
CA TYR A 175 -4.48 -4.92 1.88
C TYR A 175 -3.25 -4.57 2.72
N HIS A 176 -3.49 -3.91 3.85
CA HIS A 176 -2.47 -3.63 4.85
C HIS A 176 -2.96 -4.12 6.22
N LEU A 177 -2.11 -4.82 6.96
CA LEU A 177 -2.30 -5.17 8.34
C LEU A 177 -1.38 -4.30 9.18
N ARG A 178 -1.91 -3.73 10.26
CA ARG A 178 -1.11 -3.16 11.35
C ARG A 178 -1.22 -4.10 12.54
N ILE A 179 -0.11 -4.70 12.94
CA ILE A 179 -0.07 -5.76 13.96
C ILE A 179 0.73 -5.26 15.15
N ASN A 180 0.06 -5.07 16.28
CA ASN A 180 0.70 -4.93 17.58
C ASN A 180 0.63 -6.30 18.29
N PRO A 181 1.74 -7.07 18.33
CA PRO A 181 1.73 -8.37 18.98
C PRO A 181 1.46 -8.26 20.49
N GLY A 182 1.92 -7.20 21.15
CA GLY A 182 2.00 -7.13 22.60
C GLY A 182 3.13 -8.02 23.12
N ILE A 183 2.97 -8.61 24.31
CA ILE A 183 4.01 -9.44 24.95
C ILE A 183 3.87 -10.90 24.49
N ILE A 184 4.05 -11.15 23.18
CA ILE A 184 4.03 -12.48 22.58
C ILE A 184 4.91 -12.53 21.33
N SER A 185 5.39 -13.72 20.97
CA SER A 185 6.09 -13.94 19.71
C SER A 185 5.15 -13.79 18.51
N LEU A 186 5.52 -12.96 17.54
CA LEU A 186 4.75 -12.79 16.30
C LEU A 186 5.26 -13.74 15.21
N SER A 187 4.39 -14.63 14.75
CA SER A 187 4.63 -15.45 13.56
C SER A 187 3.56 -15.13 12.52
N LEU A 188 3.96 -14.69 11.32
CA LEU A 188 3.03 -14.30 10.26
C LEU A 188 2.50 -15.52 9.50
N LEU A 189 1.86 -16.44 10.24
CA LEU A 189 1.11 -17.57 9.71
C LEU A 189 -0.23 -17.07 9.16
N LEU A 190 -0.16 -16.38 8.03
CA LEU A 190 -1.29 -15.78 7.33
C LEU A 190 -1.83 -16.72 6.25
N PHE A 191 -3.14 -16.92 6.26
CA PHE A 191 -3.84 -17.80 5.33
C PHE A 191 -5.05 -17.12 4.70
N ALA A 192 -5.28 -17.37 3.42
CA ALA A 192 -6.53 -17.04 2.73
C ALA A 192 -7.36 -18.30 2.51
N TRP A 193 -8.64 -18.21 2.82
CA TRP A 193 -9.58 -19.31 2.72
C TRP A 193 -10.82 -18.89 1.93
N GLY A 194 -11.32 -19.81 1.11
CA GLY A 194 -12.69 -19.73 0.60
C GLY A 194 -13.68 -20.20 1.68
N PRO A 195 -14.94 -19.74 1.68
CA PRO A 195 -15.89 -20.04 2.74
C PRO A 195 -16.16 -21.51 2.97
N ALA A 196 -16.18 -22.32 1.91
CA ALA A 196 -16.46 -23.75 2.01
C ALA A 196 -15.36 -24.55 2.73
N ALA A 197 -14.15 -23.99 2.87
CA ALA A 197 -12.98 -24.69 3.40
C ALA A 197 -12.52 -24.21 4.79
N PHE A 198 -13.07 -23.10 5.29
CA PHE A 198 -12.55 -22.44 6.50
C PHE A 198 -12.84 -23.20 7.81
N ASP A 199 -14.01 -23.83 7.93
CA ASP A 199 -14.47 -24.48 9.17
C ASP A 199 -14.77 -25.97 9.01
N ARG A 200 -13.95 -26.63 8.16
CA ARG A 200 -13.94 -28.08 8.02
C ARG A 200 -12.78 -28.72 8.78
#